data_AF-A0A350X334-F1
#
_entry.id   AF-A0A350X334-F1
#
_cell.length_a   1.000
_cell.length_b   1.000
_cell.length_c   1.000
_cell.angle_alpha   90.00
_cell.angle_beta   90.00
_cell.angle_gamma   90.00
#
_symmetry.space_group_name_H-M   'P 1'
#
loop_
_entity.id
_entity.type
_entity.pdbx_description
1 polymer ?
#
loop_
_entity_poly.entity_id
_entity_poly.type
_entity_poly.pdbx_seq_one_letter_code
_entity_poly.pdbx_strand_id
1 'polypeptide(L)' 'MGEFLQKVNPFGIGAAFLDYCINQKWIVTKMDEHQLHYYLTAEGEAALHSNFGIVLNGCAKLED' A
#
# COMPACT_ATOMS: atom_id res chain seq x y z
N MET A 1 11.85 -29.83 14.86
CA MET A 1 12.61 -28.94 13.95
C MET A 1 12.29 -27.52 14.38
N GLY A 2 13.29 -26.74 14.79
CA GLY A 2 13.06 -25.33 15.08
C GLY A 2 12.88 -24.56 13.78
N GLU A 3 11.89 -23.66 13.72
CA GLU A 3 11.73 -22.77 12.58
C GLU A 3 12.93 -21.81 12.49
N PHE A 4 13.53 -21.72 11.30
CA PHE A 4 14.53 -20.71 11.01
C PHE A 4 13.81 -19.37 10.79
N LEU A 5 13.92 -18.46 11.75
CA LEU A 5 13.32 -17.13 11.67
C LEU A 5 14.36 -16.13 11.17
N GLN A 6 14.04 -15.44 10.07
CA GLN A 6 14.84 -14.33 9.58
C GLN A 6 14.34 -13.01 10.16
N LYS A 7 15.25 -12.16 10.63
CA LYS A 7 14.93 -10.79 11.03
C LYS A 7 14.58 -9.95 9.80
N VAL A 8 13.46 -9.24 9.86
CA VAL A 8 12.97 -8.39 8.76
C VAL A 8 12.83 -6.93 9.21
N ASN A 9 12.90 -6.01 8.24
CA ASN A 9 12.56 -4.61 8.46
C ASN A 9 11.07 -4.40 8.10
N PRO A 10 10.19 -4.07 9.07
CA PRO A 10 8.77 -3.89 8.79
C PRO A 10 8.49 -2.75 7.80
N PHE A 11 9.29 -1.68 7.80
CA PHE A 11 9.15 -0.60 6.84
C PHE A 11 9.50 -1.04 5.41
N GLY A 12 10.50 -1.93 5.27
CA GLY A 12 10.85 -2.51 3.97
C GLY A 12 9.74 -3.39 3.41
N ILE A 13 9.04 -4.13 4.28
CA ILE A 13 7.85 -4.91 3.88
C ILE A 13 6.73 -3.97 3.41
N GLY A 14 6.48 -2.87 4.14
CA GLY A 14 5.49 -1.87 3.76
C GLY A 14 5.80 -1.21 2.41
N ALA A 15 7.07 -0.84 2.16
CA ALA A 15 7.51 -0.26 0.90
C ALA A 15 7.35 -1.25 -0.27
N ALA A 16 7.77 -2.50 -0.10
CA ALA A 16 7.60 -3.53 -1.12
C ALA A 16 6.12 -3.81 -1.43
N PHE A 17 5.25 -3.76 -0.41
CA PHE A 17 3.81 -3.91 -0.60
C PHE A 17 3.20 -2.71 -1.34
N LEU A 18 3.65 -1.48 -1.04
CA LEU A 18 3.23 -0.29 -1.78
C LEU A 18 3.62 -0.39 -3.26
N ASP A 19 4.86 -0.80 -3.57
CA ASP A 19 5.32 -1.03 -4.95
C ASP A 19 4.47 -2.08 -5.66
N TYR A 20 4.12 -3.17 -4.96
CA TYR A 20 3.20 -4.17 -5.47
C TYR A 20 1.83 -3.55 -5.82
N CYS A 21 1.23 -2.76 -4.93
CA CYS A 21 -0.05 -2.10 -5.18
C CYS A 21 0.01 -1.11 -6.36
N ILE A 22 1.13 -0.42 -6.57
CA ILE A 22 1.35 0.46 -7.73
C ILE A 22 1.41 -0.36 -9.03
N ASN A 23 2.11 -1.49 -9.01
CA ASN A 23 2.21 -2.39 -10.15
C ASN A 23 0.85 -2.99 -10.54
N GLN A 24 -0.02 -3.26 -9.57
CA GLN A 24 -1.40 -3.70 -9.81
C GLN A 24 -2.36 -2.56 -10.23
N LYS A 25 -1.90 -1.31 -10.30
CA LYS A 25 -2.74 -0.12 -10.56
C LYS A 25 -3.82 0.15 -9.50
N TRP A 26 -3.66 -0.43 -8.32
CA TRP A 26 -4.53 -0.16 -7.17
C TRP A 26 -4.20 1.17 -6.50
N ILE A 27 -2.93 1.55 -6.55
CA ILE A 27 -2.44 2.88 -6.18
C ILE A 27 -1.87 3.54 -7.42
N VAL A 28 -2.29 4.78 -7.68
CA VAL A 28 -1.80 5.61 -8.77
C VAL A 28 -0.97 6.74 -8.17
N THR A 29 0.22 6.95 -8.72
CA THR A 29 1.08 8.06 -8.32
C THR A 29 0.98 9.22 -9.30
N LYS A 30 0.86 10.45 -8.80
CA LYS A 30 1.04 11.66 -9.61
C LYS A 30 2.14 12.52 -9.00
N MET A 31 3.02 13.02 -9.86
CA MET A 31 4.04 13.99 -9.48
C MET A 31 3.54 15.38 -9.88
N ASP A 32 3.54 16.31 -8.95
CA ASP A 32 3.45 17.74 -9.26
C ASP A 32 4.84 18.41 -9.14
N GLU A 33 4.90 19.74 -9.24
CA GLU A 33 6.17 20.48 -9.28
C GLU A 33 7.08 20.21 -8.06
N HIS A 34 6.53 19.73 -6.94
CA HIS A 34 7.30 19.56 -5.71
C HIS A 34 7.03 18.27 -4.93
N GLN A 35 5.96 17.52 -5.23
CA GLN A 35 5.54 16.39 -4.40
C GLN A 35 4.97 15.20 -5.20
N LEU A 36 5.19 14.01 -4.65
CA LEU A 36 4.63 12.75 -5.14
C LEU A 36 3.38 12.41 -4.34
N HIS A 37 2.25 12.38 -5.03
CA HIS A 37 0.94 12.02 -4.48
C HIS A 37 0.58 10.59 -4.81
N TYR A 38 -0.15 9.96 -3.90
CA TYR A 38 -0.62 8.58 -4.03
C TYR A 38 -2.13 8.57 -3.90
N TYR A 39 -2.80 7.98 -4.89
CA TYR A 39 -4.25 7.90 -4.97
C TYR A 39 -4.67 6.44 -4.99
N LEU A 40 -5.56 6.07 -4.07
CA LEU A 40 -6.18 4.76 -4.07
C LEU A 40 -7.32 4.72 -5.09
N THR A 41 -7.36 3.69 -5.93
CA THR A 41 -8.48 3.44 -6.83
C THR A 41 -9.59 2.65 -6.13
N ALA A 42 -10.83 2.74 -6.62
CA ALA A 42 -11.95 1.95 -6.08
C ALA A 42 -11.70 0.43 -6.19
N GLU A 43 -11.08 -0.01 -7.28
CA GLU A 43 -10.64 -1.41 -7.44
C GLU A 43 -9.57 -1.78 -6.42
N GLY A 44 -8.61 -0.88 -6.18
CA GLY A 44 -7.58 -1.06 -5.17
C GLY A 44 -8.14 -1.21 -3.76
N GLU A 45 -9.12 -0.37 -3.39
CA GLU A 45 -9.81 -0.48 -2.10
C GLU A 45 -10.49 -1.84 -1.93
N ALA A 46 -11.22 -2.29 -2.95
CA ALA A 46 -11.89 -3.59 -2.93
C ALA A 46 -10.89 -4.77 -2.86
N ALA A 47 -9.78 -4.68 -3.59
CA ALA A 47 -8.74 -5.71 -3.62
C ALA A 47 -7.98 -5.80 -2.28
N LEU A 48 -7.65 -4.65 -1.67
CA LEU A 48 -7.02 -4.59 -0.35
C LEU A 48 -7.90 -5.24 0.73
N HIS A 49 -9.20 -4.95 0.69
CA HIS A 49 -10.17 -5.56 1.59
C HIS A 49 -10.28 -7.07 1.36
N SER A 50 -10.49 -7.51 0.11
CA SER A 50 -10.84 -8.90 -0.19
C SER A 50 -9.66 -9.86 -0.06
N ASN A 51 -8.45 -9.42 -0.44
CA ASN A 51 -7.28 -10.30 -0.48
C ASN A 51 -6.46 -10.25 0.81
N PHE A 52 -6.47 -9.12 1.53
CA PHE A 52 -5.60 -8.88 2.67
C PHE A 52 -6.35 -8.46 3.95
N GLY A 53 -7.67 -8.25 3.89
CA GLY A 53 -8.45 -7.75 5.03
C GLY A 53 -8.09 -6.33 5.45
N ILE A 54 -7.41 -5.57 4.59
CA ILE A 54 -6.96 -4.21 4.90
C ILE A 54 -8.12 -3.25 4.66
N VAL A 55 -8.53 -2.55 5.71
CA VAL A 55 -9.55 -1.49 5.66
C VAL A 55 -8.89 -0.14 5.94
N LEU A 56 -8.94 0.76 4.95
CA LEU A 56 -8.40 2.10 5.10
C LEU A 56 -9.42 3.00 5.79
N ASN A 57 -9.17 3.27 7.08
CA ASN A 57 -9.98 4.18 7.89
C ASN A 57 -9.61 5.65 7.61
N GLY A 58 -10.40 6.60 8.12
CA GLY A 58 -10.27 8.04 7.82
C GLY A 58 -8.87 8.66 7.97
N CYS A 59 -7.99 8.12 8.82
CA CYS A 59 -6.60 8.58 8.92
C CYS A 59 -5.74 8.30 7.66
N ALA A 60 -6.17 7.38 6.80
CA ALA A 60 -5.48 7.03 5.55
C ALA A 60 -6.08 7.72 4.31
N LYS A 61 -7.24 8.37 4.46
CA LYS A 61 -7.89 9.14 3.41
C LYS A 61 -7.63 10.61 3.70
N LEU A 62 -6.59 11.17 3.07
CA LEU A 62 -6.33 12.60 3.11
C LEU A 62 -7.47 13.29 2.33
N GLU A 63 -8.16 14.24 2.97
CA GLU A 63 -9.06 15.15 2.26
C GLU A 63 -8.21 16.08 1.40
N ASP A 64 -8.66 16.35 0.16
CA ASP A 64 -8.06 17.31 -0.77
C ASP A 64 -8.33 18.75 -0.29
#